data_AF-A0A921IR85-F1
#
_entry.id   AF-A0A921IR85-F1
#
_cell.length_a   1.000
_cell.length_b   1.000
_cell.length_c   1.000
_cell.angle_alpha   90.00
_cell.angle_beta   90.00
_cell.angle_gamma   90.00
#
_symmetry.space_group_name_H-M   'P 1'
#
loop_
_entity.id
_entity.type
_entity.pdbx_description
1 polymer ?
#
loop_
_entity_poly.entity_id
_entity_poly.type
_entity_poly.pdbx_seq_one_letter_code
_entity_poly.pdbx_strand_id
1 'polypeptide(L)'
;MATRPYGVLGRTLKHSYTPAIYRDLADMDYVRFEREPEQLEEFLHGDEWEGVNVTIPYKRAVMPYLDELAEAAERLGNVNTIVRLADGRLRGDNTDYFGFKFLVESLGIDVAGTTALVLGGSGGAGTTARTVLSDMGVRAITVGRSAEVTYDDLDAYRDAELIVNCTPVGMYPNCPASPLDLERFGNLAAVIDIVYNPARTGIMMQAERLGIATAGGLLMLVAQAAQAVERYTGAHIDDARIVEVTERLSASTQNIALIGMPGSGKTRVGQNLARMLGREHVDADAAFAARTGRSCAEFITTSGEEAFRQEETACLRELGARSGLVISCGGGVVTRPENYELLHENSRIVMLDRPLGELSSAGRPISARDGVQKLADQRMGLYRAWADLIVKSRDCAERTAEAVIAELGGVLSPIERNA
;
A
#
# COMPACT_ATOMS: atom_id res chain seq x y z
N MET A 1 33.81 -20.58 2.92
CA MET A 1 32.66 -21.07 3.71
C MET A 1 31.41 -20.52 3.02
N ALA A 2 30.36 -21.33 2.86
CA ALA A 2 29.09 -20.79 2.39
C ALA A 2 28.62 -19.76 3.43
N THR A 3 28.29 -18.55 3.00
CA THR A 3 27.75 -17.51 3.87
C THR A 3 26.35 -17.93 4.32
N ARG A 4 26.09 -17.90 5.63
CA ARG A 4 24.76 -18.16 6.19
C ARG A 4 23.79 -17.10 5.66
N PRO A 5 22.52 -17.45 5.36
CA PRO A 5 21.57 -16.48 4.84
C PRO A 5 21.08 -15.53 5.94
N TYR A 6 20.55 -14.38 5.50
CA TYR A 6 19.70 -13.53 6.33
C TYR A 6 18.24 -13.95 6.17
N GLY A 7 17.37 -13.62 7.11
CA GLY A 7 15.97 -13.97 6.94
C GLY A 7 15.02 -13.44 7.99
N VAL A 8 13.77 -13.85 7.91
CA VAL A 8 12.73 -13.52 8.90
C VAL A 8 12.24 -14.77 9.61
N LEU A 9 12.26 -14.74 10.94
CA LEU A 9 11.71 -15.73 11.84
C LEU A 9 10.25 -15.40 12.18
N GLY A 10 9.37 -16.36 11.98
CA GLY A 10 7.96 -16.27 12.37
C GLY A 10 7.32 -17.65 12.44
N ARG A 11 6.08 -17.73 12.90
CA ARG A 11 5.36 -19.01 12.96
C ARG A 11 4.75 -19.40 11.61
N THR A 12 4.13 -18.42 10.94
CA THR A 12 3.54 -18.60 9.62
C THR A 12 3.79 -17.33 8.81
N LEU A 13 4.51 -17.47 7.72
CA LEU A 13 5.05 -16.39 6.91
C LEU A 13 4.44 -16.47 5.50
N LYS A 14 3.36 -15.70 5.29
CA LYS A 14 2.73 -15.54 3.97
C LYS A 14 3.63 -14.74 3.02
N HIS A 15 3.20 -14.60 1.77
CA HIS A 15 3.86 -13.72 0.80
C HIS A 15 4.08 -12.33 1.41
N SER A 16 5.35 -11.90 1.44
CA SER A 16 5.78 -10.61 1.96
C SER A 16 6.68 -9.95 0.93
N TYR A 17 6.65 -8.63 0.85
CA TYR A 17 7.57 -7.82 0.05
C TYR A 17 9.00 -7.82 0.61
N THR A 18 9.20 -8.30 1.85
CA THR A 18 10.48 -8.25 2.56
C THR A 18 11.67 -8.78 1.74
N PRO A 19 11.62 -9.95 1.07
CA PRO A 19 12.78 -10.41 0.30
C PRO A 19 13.16 -9.49 -0.87
N ALA A 20 12.17 -8.86 -1.52
CA ALA A 20 12.43 -7.88 -2.57
C ALA A 20 13.10 -6.63 -1.98
N ILE A 21 12.63 -6.15 -0.82
CA ILE A 21 13.21 -5.00 -0.12
C ILE A 21 14.69 -5.23 0.22
N TYR A 22 15.05 -6.39 0.77
CA TYR A 22 16.45 -6.67 1.13
C TYR A 22 17.38 -6.81 -0.07
N ARG A 23 16.91 -7.44 -1.16
CA ARG A 23 17.63 -7.45 -2.44
C ARG A 23 17.83 -6.04 -2.98
N ASP A 24 16.78 -5.23 -2.89
CA ASP A 24 16.76 -3.88 -3.40
C ASP A 24 17.65 -2.93 -2.59
N LEU A 25 17.72 -3.09 -1.28
CA LEU A 25 18.55 -2.24 -0.43
C LEU A 25 20.03 -2.60 -0.51
N ALA A 26 20.36 -3.89 -0.54
CA ALA A 26 21.75 -4.34 -0.33
C ALA A 26 22.14 -5.63 -1.07
N ASP A 27 21.39 -6.04 -2.10
CA ASP A 27 21.62 -7.30 -2.84
C ASP A 27 21.69 -8.53 -1.91
N MET A 28 20.90 -8.50 -0.83
CA MET A 28 20.91 -9.53 0.20
C MET A 28 19.90 -10.62 -0.10
N ASP A 29 20.38 -11.87 -0.15
CA ASP A 29 19.52 -13.04 -0.11
C ASP A 29 18.83 -13.15 1.25
N TYR A 30 17.50 -13.20 1.21
CA TYR A 30 16.66 -13.09 2.38
C TYR A 30 15.59 -14.19 2.41
N VAL A 31 15.70 -15.11 3.37
CA VAL A 31 14.88 -16.32 3.45
C VAL A 31 13.83 -16.25 4.57
N ARG A 32 12.91 -17.22 4.58
CA ARG A 32 11.87 -17.35 5.60
C ARG A 32 12.21 -18.53 6.51
N PHE A 33 12.18 -18.29 7.81
CA PHE A 33 12.35 -19.32 8.84
C PHE A 33 11.02 -19.47 9.57
N GLU A 34 10.24 -20.48 9.17
CA GLU A 34 9.05 -20.90 9.91
C GLU A 34 9.47 -21.89 11.00
N ARG A 35 9.13 -21.56 12.25
CA ARG A 35 9.43 -22.36 13.44
C ARG A 35 8.22 -22.38 14.36
N GLU A 36 7.97 -23.50 15.01
CA GLU A 36 7.05 -23.58 16.14
C GLU A 36 7.73 -23.04 17.42
N PRO A 37 6.97 -22.62 18.44
CA PRO A 37 7.52 -22.01 19.66
C PRO A 37 8.60 -22.85 20.36
N GLU A 38 8.48 -24.18 20.34
CA GLU A 38 9.41 -25.11 21.00
C GLU A 38 10.76 -25.19 20.29
N GLN A 39 10.84 -24.73 19.04
CA GLN A 39 12.04 -24.75 18.21
C GLN A 39 12.87 -23.45 18.30
N LEU A 40 12.39 -22.45 19.05
CA LEU A 40 13.04 -21.12 19.10
C LEU A 40 14.44 -21.17 19.68
N GLU A 41 14.63 -21.92 20.77
CA GLU A 41 15.93 -22.04 21.44
C GLU A 41 16.96 -22.70 20.51
N GLU A 42 16.60 -23.84 19.91
CA GLU A 42 17.46 -24.55 18.95
C GLU A 42 17.80 -23.66 17.76
N PHE A 43 16.80 -22.95 17.22
CA PHE A 43 17.00 -22.05 16.07
C PHE A 43 17.94 -20.89 16.40
N LEU A 44 17.76 -20.23 17.55
CA LEU A 44 18.55 -19.05 17.93
C LEU A 44 19.99 -19.42 18.28
N HIS A 45 20.20 -20.54 18.97
CA HIS A 45 21.55 -21.03 19.28
C HIS A 45 22.21 -21.79 18.11
N GLY A 46 21.46 -22.11 17.06
CA GLY A 46 21.94 -22.77 15.86
C GLY A 46 22.78 -21.89 14.93
N ASP A 47 23.23 -22.49 13.83
CA ASP A 47 24.12 -21.89 12.83
C ASP A 47 23.47 -21.71 11.45
N GLU A 48 22.13 -21.72 11.40
CA GLU A 48 21.35 -21.68 10.15
C GLU A 48 21.29 -20.29 9.49
N TRP A 49 21.69 -19.22 10.20
CA TRP A 49 21.45 -17.83 9.81
C TRP A 49 22.58 -16.89 10.27
N GLU A 50 22.75 -15.78 9.56
CA GLU A 50 23.72 -14.72 9.88
C GLU A 50 23.09 -13.58 10.69
N GLY A 51 21.91 -13.12 10.25
CA GLY A 51 21.07 -12.16 10.96
C GLY A 51 19.59 -12.40 10.62
N VAL A 52 18.70 -12.09 11.55
CA VAL A 52 17.29 -12.46 11.41
C VAL A 52 16.35 -11.36 11.92
N ASN A 53 15.36 -10.97 11.12
CA ASN A 53 14.22 -10.23 11.67
C ASN A 53 13.27 -11.18 12.38
N VAL A 54 12.56 -10.68 13.38
CA VAL A 54 11.58 -11.43 14.14
C VAL A 54 10.22 -10.80 13.96
N THR A 55 9.22 -11.59 13.58
CA THR A 55 7.83 -11.14 13.48
C THR A 55 6.92 -11.85 14.48
N ILE A 56 5.64 -11.50 14.48
CA ILE A 56 4.62 -12.11 15.33
C ILE A 56 4.63 -13.65 15.15
N PRO A 57 4.53 -14.44 16.23
CA PRO A 57 4.30 -14.01 17.63
C PRO A 57 5.59 -13.87 18.46
N TYR A 58 6.77 -13.87 17.84
CA TYR A 58 8.02 -14.12 18.54
C TYR A 58 8.78 -12.90 19.04
N LYS A 59 8.36 -11.67 18.70
CA LYS A 59 9.08 -10.44 19.07
C LYS A 59 9.43 -10.31 20.56
N ARG A 60 8.61 -10.88 21.46
CA ARG A 60 8.92 -10.98 22.90
C ARG A 60 9.54 -12.32 23.29
N ALA A 61 9.10 -13.41 22.65
CA ALA A 61 9.51 -14.76 22.97
C ALA A 61 11.01 -15.02 22.71
N VAL A 62 11.64 -14.28 21.80
CA VAL A 62 13.07 -14.41 21.51
C VAL A 62 13.97 -13.77 22.58
N MET A 63 13.47 -12.80 23.35
CA MET A 63 14.29 -11.98 24.25
C MET A 63 15.08 -12.78 25.30
N PRO A 64 14.54 -13.86 25.92
CA PRO A 64 15.29 -14.65 26.89
C PRO A 64 16.52 -15.37 26.34
N TYR A 65 16.66 -15.49 25.02
CA TYR A 65 17.77 -16.17 24.35
C TYR A 65 18.84 -15.19 23.84
N LEU A 66 18.75 -13.90 24.17
CA LEU A 66 19.66 -12.86 23.70
C LEU A 66 20.63 -12.46 24.80
N ASP A 67 21.89 -12.26 24.43
CA ASP A 67 22.96 -11.87 25.36
C ASP A 67 22.96 -10.38 25.67
N GLU A 68 22.55 -9.56 24.69
CA GLU A 68 22.46 -8.11 24.83
C GLU A 68 21.25 -7.54 24.07
N LEU A 69 20.71 -6.44 24.58
CA LEU A 69 19.63 -5.69 23.95
C LEU A 69 20.10 -4.27 23.65
N ALA A 70 19.72 -3.75 22.49
CA ALA A 70 19.83 -2.33 22.20
C ALA A 70 18.81 -1.54 23.02
N GLU A 71 19.13 -0.27 23.32
CA GLU A 71 18.28 0.63 24.12
C GLU A 71 16.82 0.67 23.63
N ALA A 72 16.60 0.73 22.31
CA ALA A 72 15.26 0.72 21.72
C ALA A 72 14.48 -0.56 22.04
N ALA A 73 15.14 -1.73 21.95
CA ALA A 73 14.52 -3.01 22.27
C ALA A 73 14.22 -3.18 23.76
N GLU A 74 15.11 -2.69 24.64
CA GLU A 74 14.90 -2.67 26.09
C GLU A 74 13.68 -1.82 26.46
N ARG A 75 13.63 -0.57 25.95
CA ARG A 75 12.54 0.37 26.22
C ARG A 75 11.19 -0.12 25.70
N LEU A 76 11.17 -0.73 24.51
CA LEU A 76 9.94 -1.26 23.89
C LEU A 76 9.54 -2.64 24.43
N GLY A 77 10.44 -3.33 25.15
CA GLY A 77 10.22 -4.67 25.67
C GLY A 77 9.89 -5.69 24.57
N ASN A 78 10.45 -5.53 23.37
CA ASN A 78 10.35 -6.47 22.26
C ASN A 78 11.46 -6.24 21.21
N VAL A 79 11.80 -7.30 20.47
CA VAL A 79 12.88 -7.36 19.49
C VAL A 79 12.30 -7.75 18.12
N ASN A 80 12.65 -7.02 17.06
CA ASN A 80 12.29 -7.35 15.68
C ASN A 80 13.53 -7.66 14.80
N THR A 81 14.74 -7.53 15.33
CA THR A 81 16.00 -7.70 14.60
C THR A 81 17.03 -8.33 15.53
N ILE A 82 17.66 -9.42 15.11
CA ILE A 82 18.71 -10.12 15.86
C ILE A 82 19.96 -10.20 14.99
N VAL A 83 21.09 -9.83 15.58
CA VAL A 83 22.41 -9.89 14.94
C VAL A 83 23.34 -10.77 15.76
N ARG A 84 24.15 -11.57 15.05
CA ARG A 84 25.27 -12.27 15.66
C ARG A 84 26.50 -11.37 15.70
N LEU A 85 27.02 -11.12 16.89
CA LEU A 85 28.24 -10.35 17.09
C LEU A 85 29.48 -11.16 16.71
N ALA A 86 30.62 -10.47 16.55
CA ALA A 86 31.89 -11.11 16.19
C ALA A 86 32.39 -12.15 17.22
N ASP A 87 31.97 -12.02 18.49
CA ASP A 87 32.27 -12.97 19.57
C ASP A 87 31.25 -14.14 19.67
N GLY A 88 30.26 -14.17 18.77
CA GLY A 88 29.22 -15.19 18.71
C GLY A 88 27.96 -14.86 19.53
N ARG A 89 27.99 -13.83 20.39
CA ARG A 89 26.83 -13.40 21.17
C ARG A 89 25.70 -12.88 20.27
N LEU A 90 24.47 -12.98 20.77
CA LEU A 90 23.28 -12.51 20.09
C LEU A 90 22.83 -11.16 20.66
N ARG A 91 22.71 -10.17 19.77
CA ARG A 91 22.15 -8.86 20.08
C ARG A 91 20.75 -8.70 19.52
N GLY A 92 19.80 -8.32 20.37
CA GLY A 92 18.46 -7.88 19.95
C GLY A 92 18.36 -6.39 19.74
N ASP A 93 17.69 -5.98 18.66
CA ASP A 93 17.34 -4.59 18.36
C ASP A 93 15.88 -4.48 17.92
N ASN A 94 15.38 -3.24 17.87
CA ASN A 94 14.04 -2.90 17.43
C ASN A 94 14.06 -1.80 16.37
N THR A 95 14.10 -2.23 15.10
CA THR A 95 14.11 -1.34 13.94
C THR A 95 12.73 -0.79 13.58
N ASP A 96 11.64 -1.28 14.19
CA ASP A 96 10.31 -0.66 14.04
C ASP A 96 10.35 0.77 14.60
N TYR A 97 11.15 1.04 15.64
CA TYR A 97 11.35 2.37 16.20
C TYR A 97 11.83 3.35 15.13
N PHE A 98 12.91 3.00 14.43
CA PHE A 98 13.44 3.82 13.34
C PHE A 98 12.47 3.92 12.18
N GLY A 99 11.88 2.80 11.75
CA GLY A 99 10.93 2.80 10.65
C GLY A 99 9.72 3.70 10.90
N PHE A 100 9.18 3.71 12.12
CA PHE A 100 8.09 4.60 12.48
C PHE A 100 8.55 6.05 12.62
N LYS A 101 9.72 6.30 13.22
CA LYS A 101 10.30 7.65 13.31
C LYS A 101 10.49 8.27 11.93
N PHE A 102 11.09 7.52 11.01
CA PHE A 102 11.28 7.94 9.62
C PHE A 102 9.95 8.25 8.93
N LEU A 103 8.91 7.45 9.20
CA LEU A 103 7.56 7.69 8.68
C LEU A 103 6.98 9.01 9.17
N VAL A 104 7.13 9.35 10.47
CA VAL A 104 6.69 10.64 11.01
C VAL A 104 7.49 11.79 10.39
N GLU A 105 8.82 11.66 10.32
CA GLU A 105 9.70 12.70 9.75
C GLU A 105 9.40 12.96 8.26
N SER A 106 8.97 11.93 7.52
CA SER A 106 8.59 12.04 6.10
C SER A 106 7.40 12.98 5.83
N LEU A 107 6.58 13.27 6.85
CA LEU A 107 5.49 14.24 6.73
C LEU A 107 5.99 15.68 6.56
N GLY A 108 7.24 15.97 6.96
CA GLY A 108 7.81 17.32 6.86
C GLY A 108 7.13 18.37 7.75
N ILE A 109 6.40 17.94 8.79
CA ILE A 109 5.74 18.81 9.77
C ILE A 109 6.42 18.68 11.14
N ASP A 110 6.49 19.79 11.88
CA ASP A 110 6.90 19.75 13.28
C ASP A 110 5.76 19.21 14.14
N VAL A 111 5.99 18.08 14.80
CA VAL A 111 4.99 17.40 15.63
C VAL A 111 5.15 17.72 17.12
N ALA A 112 6.24 18.36 17.53
CA ALA A 112 6.50 18.59 18.95
C ALA A 112 5.39 19.45 19.60
N GLY A 113 4.89 19.02 20.76
CA GLY A 113 3.82 19.70 21.49
C GLY A 113 2.40 19.43 20.98
N THR A 114 2.23 18.67 19.89
CA THR A 114 0.91 18.28 19.37
C THR A 114 0.30 17.11 20.14
N THR A 115 -0.98 16.84 19.90
CA THR A 115 -1.69 15.64 20.36
C THR A 115 -1.87 14.63 19.23
N ALA A 116 -1.53 13.37 19.49
CA ALA A 116 -1.80 12.26 18.59
C ALA A 116 -2.79 11.25 19.19
N LEU A 117 -3.77 10.82 18.39
CA LEU A 117 -4.63 9.68 18.71
C LEU A 117 -4.06 8.40 18.09
N VAL A 118 -3.56 7.49 18.91
CA VAL A 118 -2.99 6.21 18.49
C VAL A 118 -4.02 5.10 18.61
N LEU A 119 -4.62 4.72 17.48
CA LEU A 119 -5.62 3.67 17.39
C LEU A 119 -4.94 2.30 17.50
N GLY A 120 -5.32 1.47 18.47
CA GLY A 120 -4.64 0.20 18.72
C GLY A 120 -3.29 0.34 19.44
N GLY A 121 -3.12 1.43 20.20
CA GLY A 121 -1.88 1.76 20.93
C GLY A 121 -1.39 0.74 21.96
N SER A 122 -2.17 -0.29 22.29
CA SER A 122 -1.77 -1.39 23.19
C SER A 122 -1.14 -2.60 22.46
N GLY A 123 -1.20 -2.63 21.12
CA GLY A 123 -0.51 -3.65 20.31
C GLY A 123 1.00 -3.40 20.17
N GLY A 124 1.73 -4.33 19.54
CA GLY A 124 3.18 -4.19 19.35
C GLY A 124 3.58 -2.95 18.54
N ALA A 125 2.93 -2.73 17.39
CA ALA A 125 3.16 -1.53 16.59
C ALA A 125 2.60 -0.25 17.26
N GLY A 126 1.47 -0.36 17.96
CA GLY A 126 0.91 0.74 18.76
C GLY A 126 1.83 1.22 19.88
N THR A 127 2.49 0.29 20.58
CA THR A 127 3.49 0.61 21.61
C THR A 127 4.68 1.34 21.00
N THR A 128 5.18 0.87 19.85
CA THR A 128 6.27 1.53 19.12
C THR A 128 5.90 2.95 18.71
N ALA A 129 4.73 3.13 18.10
CA ALA A 129 4.23 4.44 17.69
C ALA A 129 4.17 5.41 18.88
N ARG A 130 3.59 4.99 20.01
CA ARG A 130 3.49 5.82 21.21
C ARG A 130 4.85 6.23 21.77
N THR A 131 5.79 5.29 21.85
CA THR A 131 7.13 5.55 22.37
C THR A 131 7.85 6.57 21.49
N VAL A 132 7.85 6.36 20.17
CA VAL A 132 8.48 7.29 19.22
C VAL A 132 7.84 8.67 19.29
N LEU A 133 6.49 8.75 19.26
CA LEU A 133 5.77 10.02 19.36
C LEU A 133 6.09 10.75 20.67
N SER A 134 6.14 10.04 21.79
CA SER A 134 6.48 10.62 23.09
C SER A 134 7.91 11.18 23.12
N ASP A 135 8.87 10.46 22.51
CA ASP A 135 10.26 10.91 22.38
C ASP A 135 10.40 12.13 21.47
N MET A 136 9.48 12.28 20.52
CA MET A 136 9.35 13.46 19.65
C MET A 136 8.54 14.60 20.31
N GLY A 137 8.17 14.48 21.58
CA GLY A 137 7.44 15.52 22.32
C GLY A 137 5.94 15.59 21.99
N VAL A 138 5.35 14.56 21.41
CA VAL A 138 3.92 14.47 21.09
C VAL A 138 3.16 13.84 22.26
N ARG A 139 1.99 14.40 22.60
CA ARG A 139 1.06 13.78 23.55
C ARG A 139 0.30 12.62 22.88
N ALA A 140 0.84 11.40 22.99
CA ALA A 140 0.25 10.20 22.38
C ALA A 140 -0.85 9.55 23.25
N ILE A 141 -2.12 9.73 22.84
CA ILE A 141 -3.29 9.16 23.50
C ILE A 141 -3.64 7.81 22.88
N THR A 142 -3.74 6.76 23.71
CA THR A 142 -4.13 5.43 23.24
C THR A 142 -5.63 5.32 23.10
N VAL A 143 -6.10 5.01 21.91
CA VAL A 143 -7.52 4.75 21.64
C VAL A 143 -7.72 3.26 21.36
N GLY A 144 -8.71 2.65 22.02
CA GLY A 144 -9.05 1.25 21.82
C GLY A 144 -10.36 0.85 22.48
N ARG A 145 -10.89 -0.32 22.11
CA ARG A 145 -12.17 -0.83 22.65
C ARG A 145 -12.15 -1.13 24.15
N SER A 146 -10.96 -1.34 24.71
CA SER A 146 -10.74 -1.64 26.13
C SER A 146 -9.62 -0.78 26.71
N ALA A 147 -9.32 0.35 26.08
CA ALA A 147 -8.37 1.34 26.59
C ALA A 147 -9.09 2.36 27.48
N GLU A 148 -8.32 3.22 28.15
CA GLU A 148 -8.87 4.34 28.93
C GLU A 148 -9.67 5.31 28.07
N VAL A 149 -9.21 5.57 26.84
CA VAL A 149 -9.96 6.34 25.83
C VAL A 149 -10.52 5.38 24.79
N THR A 150 -11.83 5.38 24.64
CA THR A 150 -12.55 4.55 23.67
C THR A 150 -12.94 5.35 22.42
N TYR A 151 -13.51 4.67 21.43
CA TYR A 151 -14.01 5.34 20.22
C TYR A 151 -15.23 6.25 20.48
N ASP A 152 -15.94 6.04 21.59
CA ASP A 152 -17.07 6.87 22.00
C ASP A 152 -16.61 8.19 22.64
N ASP A 153 -15.38 8.24 23.15
CA ASP A 153 -14.81 9.40 23.85
C ASP A 153 -14.14 10.42 22.90
N LEU A 154 -14.10 10.13 21.59
CA LEU A 154 -13.36 10.92 20.59
C LEU A 154 -13.82 12.37 20.47
N ASP A 155 -15.05 12.69 20.91
CA ASP A 155 -15.55 14.07 20.91
C ASP A 155 -14.75 14.99 21.84
N ALA A 156 -14.07 14.45 22.86
CA ALA A 156 -13.20 15.22 23.74
C ALA A 156 -11.80 15.51 23.14
N TYR A 157 -11.50 14.95 21.95
CA TYR A 157 -10.19 15.02 21.30
C TYR A 157 -10.30 15.49 19.84
N ARG A 158 -11.34 16.25 19.49
CA ARG A 158 -11.54 16.79 18.13
C ARG A 158 -10.48 17.81 17.70
N ASP A 159 -9.70 18.29 18.66
CA ASP A 159 -8.58 19.22 18.50
C ASP A 159 -7.25 18.51 18.21
N ALA A 160 -7.20 17.17 18.26
CA ALA A 160 -6.00 16.41 17.94
C ALA A 160 -5.49 16.72 16.53
N GLU A 161 -4.17 16.90 16.42
CA GLU A 161 -3.51 17.26 15.16
C GLU A 161 -3.03 16.02 14.39
N LEU A 162 -2.87 14.88 15.06
CA LEU A 162 -2.37 13.64 14.46
C LEU A 162 -3.29 12.46 14.76
N ILE A 163 -3.52 11.61 13.77
CA ILE A 163 -4.14 10.29 13.96
C ILE A 163 -3.17 9.23 13.47
N VAL A 164 -2.95 8.19 14.27
CA VAL A 164 -2.10 7.06 13.94
C VAL A 164 -2.91 5.77 13.98
N ASN A 165 -3.15 5.15 12.83
CA ASN A 165 -3.77 3.84 12.75
C ASN A 165 -2.71 2.75 12.97
N CYS A 166 -2.77 2.09 14.12
CA CYS A 166 -2.01 0.86 14.42
C CYS A 166 -2.92 -0.38 14.51
N THR A 167 -4.15 -0.30 14.01
CA THR A 167 -5.12 -1.40 13.97
C THR A 167 -5.05 -2.13 12.63
N PRO A 168 -5.59 -3.36 12.51
CA PRO A 168 -5.71 -4.03 11.22
C PRO A 168 -6.87 -3.49 10.36
N VAL A 169 -7.62 -2.47 10.81
CA VAL A 169 -8.72 -1.89 10.02
C VAL A 169 -8.14 -1.18 8.80
N GLY A 170 -8.73 -1.42 7.63
CA GLY A 170 -8.24 -0.93 6.34
C GLY A 170 -7.39 -1.94 5.57
N MET A 171 -6.91 -3.01 6.21
CA MET A 171 -6.23 -4.12 5.53
C MET A 171 -7.24 -5.05 4.82
N TYR A 172 -6.82 -5.70 3.73
CA TYR A 172 -7.60 -6.76 3.10
C TYR A 172 -7.95 -7.91 4.08
N PRO A 173 -9.16 -8.49 3.99
CA PRO A 173 -10.19 -8.27 2.95
C PRO A 173 -11.17 -7.13 3.26
N ASN A 174 -10.92 -6.32 4.29
CA ASN A 174 -11.87 -5.34 4.80
C ASN A 174 -11.63 -3.92 4.26
N CYS A 175 -10.72 -3.71 3.30
CA CYS A 175 -10.59 -2.42 2.63
C CYS A 175 -11.86 -2.13 1.79
N PRO A 176 -12.36 -0.87 1.71
CA PRO A 176 -11.82 0.38 2.25
C PRO A 176 -12.38 0.79 3.62
N ALA A 177 -12.56 -0.14 4.56
CA ALA A 177 -12.98 0.22 5.92
C ALA A 177 -11.99 1.21 6.58
N SER A 178 -12.54 2.18 7.31
CA SER A 178 -11.79 3.13 8.13
C SER A 178 -12.09 2.90 9.61
N PRO A 179 -11.11 3.02 10.53
CA PRO A 179 -11.35 2.88 11.97
C PRO A 179 -12.14 4.04 12.57
N LEU A 180 -12.18 5.20 11.91
CA LEU A 180 -12.95 6.37 12.32
C LEU A 180 -13.24 7.30 11.13
N ASP A 181 -14.08 8.31 11.36
CA ASP A 181 -14.39 9.36 10.42
C ASP A 181 -13.54 10.61 10.73
N LEU A 182 -12.72 11.04 9.76
CA LEU A 182 -11.82 12.19 9.90
C LEU A 182 -12.55 13.54 9.90
N GLU A 183 -13.78 13.64 9.37
CA GLU A 183 -14.54 14.91 9.36
C GLU A 183 -14.87 15.40 10.77
N ARG A 184 -14.73 14.54 11.78
CA ARG A 184 -14.93 14.88 13.20
C ARG A 184 -13.81 15.74 13.79
N PHE A 185 -12.66 15.85 13.12
CA PHE A 185 -11.45 16.48 13.66
C PHE A 185 -11.07 17.72 12.85
N GLY A 186 -11.23 18.90 13.45
CA GLY A 186 -11.07 20.18 12.73
C GLY A 186 -9.62 20.64 12.55
N ASN A 187 -8.67 20.06 13.28
CA ASN A 187 -7.28 20.52 13.37
C ASN A 187 -6.26 19.50 12.86
N LEU A 188 -6.70 18.44 12.16
CA LEU A 188 -5.77 17.40 11.70
C LEU A 188 -4.73 17.96 10.73
N ALA A 189 -3.47 17.84 11.11
CA ALA A 189 -2.33 18.11 10.26
C ALA A 189 -1.94 16.86 9.45
N ALA A 190 -2.01 15.66 10.05
CA ALA A 190 -1.64 14.43 9.36
C ALA A 190 -2.34 13.16 9.89
N VAL A 191 -2.41 12.16 9.00
CA VAL A 191 -2.79 10.78 9.30
C VAL A 191 -1.64 9.83 8.96
N ILE A 192 -1.23 9.01 9.93
CA ILE A 192 -0.22 7.98 9.76
C ILE A 192 -0.91 6.62 9.81
N ASP A 193 -0.71 5.78 8.81
CA ASP A 193 -1.26 4.42 8.79
C ASP A 193 -0.15 3.40 8.60
N ILE A 194 0.05 2.50 9.57
CA ILE A 194 1.09 1.46 9.48
C ILE A 194 0.69 0.31 8.55
N VAL A 195 -0.57 0.26 8.12
CA VAL A 195 -1.02 -0.70 7.10
C VAL A 195 -0.34 -0.34 5.78
N TYR A 196 0.29 -1.33 5.15
CA TYR A 196 1.00 -1.17 3.87
C TYR A 196 0.33 -1.92 2.71
N ASN A 197 -0.72 -2.70 2.99
CA ASN A 197 -1.46 -3.44 1.98
C ASN A 197 -2.96 -3.34 2.30
N PRO A 198 -3.75 -2.60 1.51
CA PRO A 198 -3.40 -2.01 0.21
C PRO A 198 -2.55 -0.74 0.26
N ALA A 199 -2.24 -0.17 -0.90
CA ALA A 199 -1.45 1.06 -1.04
C ALA A 199 -2.09 2.27 -0.34
N ARG A 200 -3.43 2.36 -0.32
CA ARG A 200 -4.20 3.37 0.38
C ARG A 200 -5.36 2.72 1.13
N THR A 201 -5.40 2.90 2.44
CA THR A 201 -6.53 2.45 3.27
C THR A 201 -7.68 3.46 3.22
N GLY A 202 -8.84 3.07 3.74
CA GLY A 202 -10.01 3.97 3.81
C GLY A 202 -9.72 5.29 4.52
N ILE A 203 -8.96 5.26 5.63
CA ILE A 203 -8.59 6.47 6.37
C ILE A 203 -7.64 7.36 5.57
N MET A 204 -6.68 6.77 4.83
CA MET A 204 -5.79 7.53 3.96
C MET A 204 -6.54 8.18 2.79
N MET A 205 -7.46 7.45 2.14
CA MET A 205 -8.28 8.02 1.07
C MET A 205 -9.24 9.09 1.57
N GLN A 206 -9.71 9.01 2.82
CA GLN A 206 -10.46 10.10 3.43
C GLN A 206 -9.57 11.32 3.71
N ALA A 207 -8.36 11.12 4.22
CA ALA A 207 -7.41 12.20 4.46
C ALA A 207 -7.03 12.92 3.15
N GLU A 208 -6.78 12.18 2.06
CA GLU A 208 -6.54 12.74 0.72
C GLU A 208 -7.70 13.63 0.25
N ARG A 209 -8.96 13.20 0.43
CA ARG A 209 -10.15 13.99 0.08
C ARG A 209 -10.27 15.29 0.88
N LEU A 210 -9.82 15.27 2.13
CA LEU A 210 -9.84 16.43 3.03
C LEU A 210 -8.59 17.31 2.91
N GLY A 211 -7.61 16.94 2.07
CA GLY A 211 -6.34 17.66 1.94
C GLY A 211 -5.42 17.52 3.15
N ILE A 212 -5.59 16.47 3.96
CA ILE A 212 -4.77 16.16 5.14
C ILE A 212 -3.56 15.33 4.69
N ALA A 213 -2.37 15.65 5.22
CA ALA A 213 -1.16 14.93 4.88
C ALA A 213 -1.24 13.46 5.34
N THR A 214 -0.66 12.54 4.57
CA THR A 214 -0.66 11.11 4.91
C THR A 214 0.73 10.51 4.83
N ALA A 215 0.99 9.52 5.68
CA ALA A 215 2.17 8.67 5.61
C ALA A 215 1.77 7.20 5.79
N GLY A 216 2.14 6.36 4.82
CA GLY A 216 1.71 4.95 4.74
C GLY A 216 2.79 3.95 5.17
N GLY A 217 2.35 2.76 5.59
CA GLY A 217 3.20 1.76 6.23
C GLY A 217 4.29 1.15 5.34
N LEU A 218 4.18 1.28 4.01
CA LEU A 218 5.19 0.76 3.09
C LEU A 218 6.56 1.44 3.33
N LEU A 219 6.56 2.74 3.60
CA LEU A 219 7.79 3.48 3.90
C LEU A 219 8.42 2.99 5.21
N MET A 220 7.62 2.81 6.25
CA MET A 220 8.07 2.22 7.52
C MET A 220 8.64 0.80 7.32
N LEU A 221 8.05 0.00 6.43
CA LEU A 221 8.52 -1.36 6.13
C LEU A 221 9.90 -1.35 5.44
N VAL A 222 10.17 -0.40 4.56
CA VAL A 222 11.48 -0.26 3.91
C VAL A 222 12.50 0.35 4.87
N ALA A 223 12.12 1.39 5.63
CA ALA A 223 13.01 2.04 6.58
C ALA A 223 13.49 1.10 7.70
N GLN A 224 12.59 0.29 8.27
CA GLN A 224 13.00 -0.70 9.28
C GLN A 224 13.94 -1.78 8.70
N ALA A 225 13.77 -2.13 7.42
CA ALA A 225 14.63 -3.09 6.73
C ALA A 225 16.00 -2.48 6.44
N ALA A 226 16.05 -1.21 6.03
CA ALA A 226 17.30 -0.47 5.86
C ALA A 226 18.12 -0.46 7.15
N GLN A 227 17.53 -0.09 8.29
CA GLN A 227 18.25 -0.14 9.55
C GLN A 227 18.68 -1.56 9.93
N ALA A 228 17.86 -2.59 9.65
CA ALA A 228 18.27 -3.96 9.88
C ALA A 228 19.48 -4.37 9.03
N VAL A 229 19.54 -3.95 7.76
CA VAL A 229 20.74 -4.11 6.90
C VAL A 229 21.96 -3.44 7.53
N GLU A 230 21.83 -2.23 8.05
CA GLU A 230 22.96 -1.57 8.74
C GLU A 230 23.42 -2.35 9.96
N ARG A 231 22.48 -2.92 10.72
CA ARG A 231 22.79 -3.76 11.89
C ARG A 231 23.50 -5.04 11.49
N TYR A 232 23.11 -5.65 10.38
CA TYR A 232 23.72 -6.88 9.86
C TYR A 232 25.12 -6.65 9.29
N THR A 233 25.31 -5.56 8.55
CA THR A 233 26.48 -5.38 7.69
C THR A 233 27.44 -4.31 8.18
N GLY A 234 26.99 -3.40 9.05
CA GLY A 234 27.71 -2.19 9.44
C GLY A 234 27.74 -1.11 8.36
N ALA A 235 27.17 -1.35 7.18
CA ALA A 235 27.11 -0.37 6.09
C ALA A 235 25.87 0.53 6.24
N HIS A 236 26.05 1.84 6.19
CA HIS A 236 24.95 2.82 6.24
C HIS A 236 24.10 2.78 4.97
N ILE A 237 22.79 2.94 5.12
CA ILE A 237 21.84 3.09 4.02
C ILE A 237 21.29 4.52 4.06
N ASP A 238 21.58 5.31 3.03
CA ASP A 238 21.12 6.69 2.94
C ASP A 238 19.58 6.77 2.86
N ASP A 239 19.01 7.80 3.48
CA ASP A 239 17.56 8.07 3.45
C ASP A 239 17.00 8.14 2.03
N ALA A 240 17.77 8.69 1.07
CA ALA A 240 17.39 8.74 -0.34
C ALA A 240 17.19 7.34 -0.93
N ARG A 241 17.98 6.35 -0.52
CA ARG A 241 17.86 4.96 -0.96
C ARG A 241 16.60 4.31 -0.38
N ILE A 242 16.24 4.64 0.86
CA ILE A 242 14.99 4.18 1.49
C ILE A 242 13.80 4.65 0.65
N VAL A 243 13.74 5.95 0.33
CA VAL A 243 12.67 6.55 -0.48
C VAL A 243 12.61 5.92 -1.88
N GLU A 244 13.74 5.79 -2.57
CA GLU A 244 13.80 5.20 -3.91
C GLU A 244 13.27 3.76 -3.94
N VAL A 245 13.67 2.93 -2.96
CA VAL A 245 13.17 1.55 -2.86
C VAL A 245 11.68 1.52 -2.54
N THR A 246 11.19 2.41 -1.65
CA THR A 246 9.76 2.54 -1.37
C THR A 246 8.96 2.91 -2.61
N GLU A 247 9.39 3.92 -3.38
CA GLU A 247 8.70 4.36 -4.60
C GLU A 247 8.65 3.26 -5.65
N ARG A 248 9.77 2.57 -5.89
CA ARG A 248 9.84 1.46 -6.84
C ARG A 248 8.94 0.29 -6.44
N LEU A 249 8.92 -0.06 -5.15
CA LEU A 249 8.06 -1.12 -4.63
C LEU A 249 6.59 -0.71 -4.74
N SER A 250 6.26 0.53 -4.41
CA SER A 250 4.91 1.10 -4.56
C SER A 250 4.45 1.03 -6.02
N ALA A 251 5.27 1.49 -6.96
CA ALA A 251 4.95 1.47 -8.38
C ALA A 251 4.78 0.06 -8.94
N SER A 252 5.59 -0.92 -8.51
CA SER A 252 5.52 -2.31 -8.97
C SER A 252 4.34 -3.10 -8.40
N THR A 253 3.88 -2.75 -7.19
CA THR A 253 2.78 -3.45 -6.49
C THR A 253 1.42 -2.82 -6.71
N GLN A 254 1.34 -1.51 -6.98
CA GLN A 254 0.09 -0.87 -7.37
C GLN A 254 -0.35 -1.32 -8.77
N ASN A 255 -1.66 -1.39 -8.96
CA ASN A 255 -2.28 -1.57 -10.25
C ASN A 255 -2.21 -0.26 -11.07
N ILE A 256 -2.35 -0.39 -12.38
CA ILE A 256 -2.62 0.74 -13.27
C ILE A 256 -4.03 0.56 -13.84
N ALA A 257 -4.98 1.38 -13.40
CA ALA A 257 -6.37 1.31 -13.83
C ALA A 257 -6.64 2.32 -14.96
N LEU A 258 -6.89 1.82 -16.16
CA LEU A 258 -7.20 2.64 -17.32
C LEU A 258 -8.70 2.96 -17.37
N ILE A 259 -9.04 4.25 -17.25
CA ILE A 259 -10.41 4.77 -17.37
C ILE A 259 -10.56 5.67 -18.60
N GLY A 260 -11.79 6.05 -18.91
CA GLY A 260 -12.12 6.95 -20.02
C GLY A 260 -13.26 6.43 -20.88
N MET A 261 -13.68 7.25 -21.85
CA MET A 261 -14.87 7.01 -22.66
C MET A 261 -14.89 5.62 -23.31
N PRO A 262 -16.06 4.97 -23.46
CA PRO A 262 -16.19 3.82 -24.33
C PRO A 262 -15.64 4.15 -25.73
N GLY A 263 -14.72 3.34 -26.23
CA GLY A 263 -14.10 3.51 -27.55
C GLY A 263 -12.71 4.13 -27.51
N SER A 264 -12.24 4.57 -26.33
CA SER A 264 -10.94 5.24 -26.19
C SER A 264 -9.73 4.35 -26.47
N GLY A 265 -9.91 3.02 -26.43
CA GLY A 265 -8.83 2.05 -26.70
C GLY A 265 -8.16 1.45 -25.46
N LYS A 266 -8.74 1.63 -24.26
CA LYS A 266 -8.28 1.09 -22.97
C LYS A 266 -7.68 -0.32 -23.08
N THR A 267 -8.45 -1.30 -23.56
CA THR A 267 -7.99 -2.69 -23.72
C THR A 267 -6.69 -2.81 -24.53
N ARG A 268 -6.59 -2.16 -25.69
CA ARG A 268 -5.39 -2.24 -26.55
C ARG A 268 -4.20 -1.51 -25.96
N VAL A 269 -4.43 -0.35 -25.33
CA VAL A 269 -3.39 0.40 -24.63
C VAL A 269 -2.90 -0.41 -23.42
N GLY A 270 -3.82 -0.98 -22.64
CA GLY A 270 -3.55 -1.82 -21.49
C GLY A 270 -2.74 -3.06 -21.83
N GLN A 271 -3.05 -3.74 -22.94
CA GLN A 271 -2.25 -4.88 -23.43
C GLN A 271 -0.81 -4.49 -23.76
N ASN A 272 -0.61 -3.35 -24.44
CA ASN A 272 0.74 -2.86 -24.73
C ASN A 272 1.48 -2.44 -23.48
N LEU A 273 0.81 -1.71 -22.58
CA LEU A 273 1.35 -1.27 -21.30
C LEU A 273 1.79 -2.45 -20.43
N ALA A 274 0.94 -3.48 -20.31
CA ALA A 274 1.24 -4.69 -19.57
C ALA A 274 2.45 -5.44 -20.16
N ARG A 275 2.51 -5.57 -21.48
CA ARG A 275 3.67 -6.17 -22.18
C ARG A 275 4.95 -5.39 -21.90
N MET A 276 4.92 -4.07 -22.01
CA MET A 276 6.08 -3.20 -21.78
C MET A 276 6.58 -3.26 -20.33
N LEU A 277 5.66 -3.38 -19.37
CA LEU A 277 5.98 -3.42 -17.94
C LEU A 277 6.18 -4.84 -17.39
N GLY A 278 6.00 -5.89 -18.19
CA GLY A 278 6.05 -7.27 -17.74
C GLY A 278 4.95 -7.64 -16.72
N ARG A 279 3.77 -7.01 -16.82
CA ARG A 279 2.62 -7.19 -15.91
C ARG A 279 1.50 -7.98 -16.56
N GLU A 280 0.58 -8.48 -15.74
CA GLU A 280 -0.67 -9.08 -16.22
C GLU A 280 -1.65 -7.98 -16.66
N HIS A 281 -2.24 -8.14 -17.84
CA HIS A 281 -3.36 -7.32 -18.30
C HIS A 281 -4.68 -8.00 -17.97
N VAL A 282 -5.62 -7.25 -17.40
CA VAL A 282 -6.99 -7.72 -17.15
C VAL A 282 -7.98 -6.72 -17.73
N ASP A 283 -8.88 -7.19 -18.60
CA ASP A 283 -10.03 -6.41 -19.06
C ASP A 283 -11.23 -6.69 -18.15
N ALA A 284 -11.79 -5.65 -17.54
CA ALA A 284 -12.86 -5.78 -16.56
C ALA A 284 -14.14 -6.37 -17.17
N ASP A 285 -14.47 -6.04 -18.42
CA ASP A 285 -15.65 -6.59 -19.11
C ASP A 285 -15.44 -8.08 -19.40
N ALA A 286 -14.20 -8.50 -19.71
CA ALA A 286 -13.85 -9.91 -19.91
C ALA A 286 -13.85 -10.70 -18.59
N ALA A 287 -13.31 -10.12 -17.51
CA ALA A 287 -13.35 -10.73 -16.17
C ALA A 287 -14.80 -10.90 -15.68
N PHE A 288 -15.65 -9.90 -15.92
CA PHE A 288 -17.08 -10.00 -15.67
C PHE A 288 -17.72 -11.16 -16.44
N ALA A 289 -17.42 -11.29 -17.73
CA ALA A 289 -17.98 -12.35 -18.56
C ALA A 289 -17.51 -13.75 -18.12
N ALA A 290 -16.24 -13.89 -17.73
CA ALA A 290 -15.70 -15.13 -17.19
C ALA A 290 -16.37 -15.53 -15.87
N ARG A 291 -16.65 -14.55 -15.00
CA ARG A 291 -17.32 -14.76 -13.70
C ARG A 291 -18.80 -15.12 -13.85
N THR A 292 -19.53 -14.43 -14.72
CA THR A 292 -20.99 -14.57 -14.84
C THR A 292 -21.42 -15.59 -15.91
N GLY A 293 -20.50 -16.00 -16.78
CA GLY A 293 -20.77 -16.86 -17.94
C GLY A 293 -21.56 -16.16 -19.05
N ARG A 294 -21.75 -14.84 -18.99
CA ARG A 294 -22.52 -14.06 -19.97
C ARG A 294 -21.78 -12.79 -20.36
N SER A 295 -21.96 -12.33 -21.60
CA SER A 295 -21.44 -11.03 -22.00
C SER A 295 -22.16 -9.89 -21.24
N CYS A 296 -21.52 -8.72 -21.12
CA CYS A 296 -22.16 -7.54 -20.53
C CYS A 296 -23.49 -7.19 -21.23
N ALA A 297 -23.54 -7.31 -22.56
CA ALA A 297 -24.72 -7.02 -23.36
C ALA A 297 -25.87 -8.01 -23.08
N GLU A 298 -25.59 -9.30 -23.02
CA GLU A 298 -26.58 -10.32 -22.64
C GLU A 298 -27.06 -10.09 -21.21
N PHE A 299 -26.15 -9.86 -20.26
CA PHE A 299 -26.53 -9.68 -18.87
C PHE A 299 -27.45 -8.48 -18.68
N ILE A 300 -27.15 -7.34 -19.30
CA ILE A 300 -28.01 -6.15 -19.26
C ILE A 300 -29.39 -6.46 -19.88
N THR A 301 -29.42 -7.21 -20.98
CA THR A 301 -30.68 -7.55 -21.66
C THR A 301 -31.54 -8.51 -20.83
N THR A 302 -30.94 -9.50 -20.16
CA THR A 302 -31.68 -10.52 -19.40
C THR A 302 -32.02 -10.10 -17.98
N SER A 303 -31.14 -9.31 -17.34
CA SER A 303 -31.17 -9.04 -15.89
C SER A 303 -31.33 -7.55 -15.55
N GLY A 304 -31.24 -6.67 -16.55
CA GLY A 304 -31.32 -5.22 -16.37
C GLY A 304 -29.98 -4.54 -16.06
N GLU A 305 -29.92 -3.23 -16.29
CA GLU A 305 -28.70 -2.43 -16.10
C GLU A 305 -28.30 -2.30 -14.63
N GLU A 306 -29.25 -2.18 -13.71
CA GLU A 306 -28.95 -2.04 -12.28
C GLU A 306 -28.28 -3.30 -11.70
N ALA A 307 -28.79 -4.50 -12.04
CA ALA A 307 -28.17 -5.76 -11.64
C ALA A 307 -26.77 -5.92 -12.26
N PHE A 308 -26.61 -5.52 -13.52
CA PHE A 308 -25.29 -5.49 -14.17
C PHE A 308 -24.31 -4.60 -13.40
N ARG A 309 -24.71 -3.39 -12.99
CA ARG A 309 -23.84 -2.45 -12.27
C ARG A 309 -23.43 -2.97 -10.88
N GLN A 310 -24.33 -3.63 -10.17
CA GLN A 310 -24.01 -4.25 -8.88
C GLN A 310 -22.94 -5.33 -9.04
N GLU A 311 -23.07 -6.17 -10.08
CA GLU A 311 -22.16 -7.28 -10.30
C GLU A 311 -20.84 -6.84 -10.96
N GLU A 312 -20.86 -5.77 -11.78
CA GLU A 312 -19.67 -5.05 -12.26
C GLU A 312 -18.85 -4.51 -11.07
N THR A 313 -19.51 -3.89 -10.08
CA THR A 313 -18.89 -3.38 -8.85
C THR A 313 -18.26 -4.50 -8.02
N ALA A 314 -18.94 -5.65 -7.89
CA ALA A 314 -18.41 -6.79 -7.16
C ALA A 314 -17.19 -7.42 -7.86
N CYS A 315 -17.19 -7.51 -9.19
CA CYS A 315 -16.03 -7.93 -9.97
C CYS A 315 -14.87 -6.94 -9.81
N LEU A 316 -15.15 -5.63 -9.83
CA LEU A 316 -14.14 -4.59 -9.64
C LEU A 316 -13.45 -4.68 -8.29
N ARG A 317 -14.20 -4.98 -7.20
CA ARG A 317 -13.62 -5.19 -5.86
C ARG A 317 -12.57 -6.29 -5.84
N GLU A 318 -12.84 -7.42 -6.49
CA GLU A 318 -11.88 -8.53 -6.57
C GLU A 318 -10.65 -8.19 -7.42
N LEU A 319 -10.84 -7.43 -8.51
CA LEU A 319 -9.75 -7.00 -9.38
C LEU A 319 -8.89 -5.92 -8.73
N GLY A 320 -9.50 -4.92 -8.10
CA GLY A 320 -8.82 -3.84 -7.37
C GLY A 320 -7.98 -4.38 -6.21
N ALA A 321 -8.45 -5.46 -5.57
CA ALA A 321 -7.75 -6.11 -4.47
C ALA A 321 -6.44 -6.83 -4.85
N ARG A 322 -6.23 -7.11 -6.14
CA ARG A 322 -4.99 -7.72 -6.65
C ARG A 322 -3.89 -6.66 -6.77
N SER A 323 -2.64 -7.09 -6.89
CA SER A 323 -1.47 -6.21 -7.00
C SER A 323 -0.78 -6.36 -8.35
N GLY A 324 -0.19 -5.27 -8.86
CA GLY A 324 0.67 -5.27 -10.04
C GLY A 324 -0.05 -5.51 -11.36
N LEU A 325 -1.37 -5.30 -11.44
CA LEU A 325 -2.14 -5.47 -12.68
C LEU A 325 -2.13 -4.21 -13.55
N VAL A 326 -2.35 -4.39 -14.85
CA VAL A 326 -2.88 -3.34 -15.72
C VAL A 326 -4.35 -3.65 -16.01
N ILE A 327 -5.24 -2.83 -15.46
CA ILE A 327 -6.69 -3.05 -15.51
C ILE A 327 -7.28 -2.13 -16.58
N SER A 328 -7.99 -2.68 -17.57
CA SER A 328 -8.83 -1.90 -18.48
C SER A 328 -10.26 -1.89 -17.97
N CYS A 329 -10.68 -0.76 -17.40
CA CYS A 329 -12.00 -0.64 -16.80
C CYS A 329 -13.09 -0.51 -17.86
N GLY A 330 -14.30 -1.00 -17.54
CA GLY A 330 -15.50 -0.76 -18.32
C GLY A 330 -15.80 0.73 -18.43
N GLY A 331 -16.40 1.16 -19.54
CA GLY A 331 -16.72 2.56 -19.75
C GLY A 331 -17.78 3.12 -18.77
N GLY A 332 -18.45 2.27 -18.00
CA GLY A 332 -19.38 2.71 -16.95
C GLY A 332 -18.77 2.70 -15.54
N VAL A 333 -17.49 2.40 -15.37
CA VAL A 333 -16.88 2.27 -14.03
C VAL A 333 -17.12 3.49 -13.12
N VAL A 334 -17.17 4.69 -13.71
CA VAL A 334 -17.40 5.97 -13.02
C VAL A 334 -18.86 6.26 -12.65
N THR A 335 -19.83 5.46 -13.10
CA THR A 335 -21.26 5.74 -12.85
C THR A 335 -21.72 5.33 -11.45
N ARG A 336 -20.84 4.71 -10.67
CA ARG A 336 -21.04 4.19 -9.32
C ARG A 336 -19.99 4.82 -8.41
N PRO A 337 -20.33 5.80 -7.55
CA PRO A 337 -19.35 6.46 -6.69
C PRO A 337 -18.50 5.49 -5.86
N GLU A 338 -19.08 4.36 -5.44
CA GLU A 338 -18.40 3.32 -4.66
C GLU A 338 -17.23 2.65 -5.40
N ASN A 339 -17.22 2.67 -6.74
CA ASN A 339 -16.13 2.09 -7.52
C ASN A 339 -14.83 2.91 -7.43
N TYR A 340 -14.89 4.17 -7.03
CA TYR A 340 -13.69 5.00 -6.89
C TYR A 340 -12.77 4.42 -5.84
N GLU A 341 -13.26 4.20 -4.62
CA GLU A 341 -12.44 3.70 -3.51
C GLU A 341 -11.90 2.29 -3.81
N LEU A 342 -12.68 1.43 -4.46
CA LEU A 342 -12.26 0.08 -4.87
C LEU A 342 -11.11 0.07 -5.90
N LEU A 343 -11.01 1.11 -6.73
CA LEU A 343 -9.87 1.28 -7.64
C LEU A 343 -8.72 1.98 -6.93
N HIS A 344 -9.02 3.08 -6.23
CA HIS A 344 -8.05 4.00 -5.66
C HIS A 344 -7.28 3.38 -4.49
N GLU A 345 -7.86 2.40 -3.79
CA GLU A 345 -7.18 1.69 -2.69
C GLU A 345 -5.84 1.07 -3.13
N ASN A 346 -5.75 0.58 -4.37
CA ASN A 346 -4.54 -0.10 -4.84
C ASN A 346 -4.15 0.20 -6.30
N SER A 347 -4.69 1.26 -6.91
CA SER A 347 -4.37 1.63 -8.29
C SER A 347 -3.87 3.06 -8.42
N ARG A 348 -3.05 3.28 -9.45
CA ARG A 348 -2.94 4.58 -10.11
C ARG A 348 -3.99 4.63 -11.22
N ILE A 349 -4.91 5.59 -11.16
CA ILE A 349 -6.02 5.72 -12.10
C ILE A 349 -5.61 6.64 -13.25
N VAL A 350 -5.47 6.07 -14.44
CA VAL A 350 -5.04 6.78 -15.65
C VAL A 350 -6.23 6.95 -16.59
N MET A 351 -6.63 8.20 -16.83
CA MET A 351 -7.62 8.52 -17.85
C MET A 351 -6.97 8.61 -19.23
N LEU A 352 -7.48 7.82 -20.17
CA LEU A 352 -7.17 7.98 -21.59
C LEU A 352 -8.12 9.00 -22.20
N ASP A 353 -7.58 10.19 -22.48
CA ASP A 353 -8.31 11.28 -23.13
C ASP A 353 -8.23 11.12 -24.65
N ARG A 354 -9.32 10.67 -25.25
CA ARG A 354 -9.47 10.51 -26.70
C ARG A 354 -10.59 11.42 -27.21
N PRO A 355 -10.36 12.19 -28.29
CA PRO A 355 -11.42 13.01 -28.89
C PRO A 355 -12.67 12.19 -29.23
N LEU A 356 -13.85 12.75 -28.98
CA LEU A 356 -15.13 12.04 -29.14
C LEU A 356 -15.36 11.54 -30.58
N GLY A 357 -14.90 12.32 -31.58
CA GLY A 357 -14.98 11.96 -32.99
C GLY A 357 -14.13 10.76 -33.41
N GLU A 358 -13.21 10.31 -32.54
CA GLU A 358 -12.30 9.18 -32.80
C GLU A 358 -12.69 7.92 -32.02
N LEU A 359 -13.81 7.94 -31.29
CA LEU A 359 -14.24 6.82 -30.46
C LEU A 359 -14.88 5.71 -31.31
N SER A 360 -14.43 4.47 -31.10
CA SER A 360 -15.07 3.31 -31.73
C SER A 360 -16.39 2.93 -31.04
N SER A 361 -17.44 2.75 -31.84
CA SER A 361 -18.77 2.33 -31.41
C SER A 361 -19.00 0.81 -31.44
N ALA A 362 -18.07 0.02 -31.96
CA ALA A 362 -18.25 -1.43 -32.13
C ALA A 362 -18.37 -2.17 -30.78
N GLY A 363 -19.39 -3.04 -30.65
CA GLY A 363 -19.59 -3.92 -29.49
C GLY A 363 -20.04 -3.21 -28.20
N ARG A 364 -20.56 -1.98 -28.27
CA ARG A 364 -20.88 -1.16 -27.09
C ARG A 364 -22.38 -0.83 -27.01
N PRO A 365 -23.21 -1.64 -26.33
CA PRO A 365 -24.66 -1.53 -26.36
C PRO A 365 -25.18 -0.19 -25.82
N ILE A 366 -24.61 0.32 -24.73
CA ILE A 366 -25.02 1.60 -24.12
C ILE A 366 -24.62 2.78 -25.02
N SER A 367 -23.42 2.77 -25.59
CA SER A 367 -22.97 3.83 -26.52
C SER A 367 -23.78 3.85 -27.81
N ALA A 368 -24.19 2.69 -28.31
CA ALA A 368 -25.07 2.57 -29.47
C ALA A 368 -26.49 3.08 -29.17
N ARG A 369 -27.01 2.88 -27.95
CA ARG A 369 -28.35 3.32 -27.53
C ARG A 369 -28.41 4.82 -27.21
N ASP A 370 -27.48 5.31 -26.39
CA ASP A 370 -27.60 6.64 -25.75
C ASP A 370 -26.82 7.73 -26.49
N GLY A 371 -25.92 7.35 -27.41
CA GLY A 371 -25.07 8.27 -28.16
C GLY A 371 -23.82 8.70 -27.39
N VAL A 372 -22.71 8.84 -28.12
CA VAL A 372 -21.39 9.15 -27.54
C VAL A 372 -21.37 10.50 -26.82
N GLN A 373 -22.03 11.53 -27.37
CA GLN A 373 -22.06 12.88 -26.80
C GLN A 373 -22.76 12.91 -25.44
N LYS A 374 -23.96 12.33 -25.35
CA LYS A 374 -24.74 12.27 -24.10
C LYS A 374 -23.97 11.54 -22.99
N LEU A 375 -23.27 10.46 -23.33
CA LEU A 375 -22.40 9.76 -22.38
C LEU A 375 -21.21 10.60 -21.94
N ALA A 376 -20.61 11.39 -22.85
CA ALA A 376 -19.51 12.29 -22.52
C ALA A 376 -19.97 13.38 -21.55
N ASP A 377 -21.12 14.00 -21.80
CA ASP A 377 -21.68 15.04 -20.94
C ASP A 377 -21.91 14.53 -19.49
N GLN A 378 -22.27 13.26 -19.34
CA GLN A 378 -22.49 12.62 -18.04
C GLN A 378 -21.20 12.17 -17.34
N ARG A 379 -20.21 11.65 -18.09
CA ARG A 379 -19.09 10.89 -17.51
C ARG A 379 -17.75 11.62 -17.55
N MET A 380 -17.57 12.60 -18.43
CA MET A 380 -16.27 13.23 -18.63
C MET A 380 -15.78 13.97 -17.37
N GLY A 381 -16.68 14.65 -16.65
CA GLY A 381 -16.35 15.27 -15.36
C GLY A 381 -15.88 14.25 -14.33
N LEU A 382 -16.53 13.10 -14.27
CA LEU A 382 -16.20 12.01 -13.35
C LEU A 382 -14.85 11.37 -13.69
N TYR A 383 -14.57 11.09 -14.97
CA TYR A 383 -13.26 10.57 -15.36
C TYR A 383 -12.12 11.50 -14.96
N ARG A 384 -12.29 12.81 -15.16
CA ARG A 384 -11.27 13.80 -14.77
C ARG A 384 -11.10 13.88 -13.25
N ALA A 385 -12.20 13.80 -12.50
CA ALA A 385 -12.17 13.84 -11.05
C ALA A 385 -11.50 12.59 -10.43
N TRP A 386 -11.60 11.44 -11.08
CA TRP A 386 -11.00 10.18 -10.60
C TRP A 386 -9.56 9.98 -11.08
N ALA A 387 -9.12 10.73 -12.09
CA ALA A 387 -7.82 10.51 -12.72
C ALA A 387 -6.69 11.06 -11.86
N ASP A 388 -5.77 10.18 -11.49
CA ASP A 388 -4.43 10.57 -11.03
C ASP A 388 -3.61 11.20 -12.16
N LEU A 389 -3.78 10.65 -13.37
CA LEU A 389 -3.07 11.08 -14.58
C LEU A 389 -4.04 11.12 -15.76
N ILE A 390 -3.97 12.18 -16.56
CA ILE A 390 -4.74 12.32 -17.80
C ILE A 390 -3.77 12.27 -18.97
N VAL A 391 -3.87 11.22 -19.78
CA VAL A 391 -2.99 10.98 -20.92
C VAL A 391 -3.77 11.13 -22.21
N LYS A 392 -3.34 12.07 -23.05
CA LYS A 392 -3.90 12.23 -24.40
C LYS A 392 -3.53 11.02 -25.25
N SER A 393 -4.54 10.45 -25.91
CA SER A 393 -4.35 9.35 -26.85
C SER A 393 -3.47 9.80 -28.03
N ARG A 394 -2.56 8.93 -28.45
CA ARG A 394 -1.70 9.14 -29.62
C ARG A 394 -2.26 8.40 -30.85
N ASP A 395 -1.54 8.52 -31.95
CA ASP A 395 -1.79 7.87 -33.25
C ASP A 395 -2.01 6.34 -33.15
N CYS A 396 -1.33 5.66 -32.22
CA CYS A 396 -1.57 4.24 -31.96
C CYS A 396 -1.61 3.88 -30.47
N ALA A 397 -2.11 2.67 -30.19
CA ALA A 397 -2.22 2.17 -28.81
C ALA A 397 -0.85 1.99 -28.14
N GLU A 398 0.16 1.60 -28.91
CA GLU A 398 1.54 1.43 -28.42
C GLU A 398 2.16 2.76 -27.99
N ARG A 399 2.13 3.79 -28.85
CA ARG A 399 2.62 5.13 -28.49
C ARG A 399 1.82 5.78 -27.37
N THR A 400 0.53 5.45 -27.24
CA THR A 400 -0.26 5.88 -26.09
C THR A 400 0.21 5.19 -24.81
N ALA A 401 0.53 3.88 -24.85
CA ALA A 401 1.10 3.17 -23.72
C ALA A 401 2.48 3.73 -23.30
N GLU A 402 3.35 4.06 -24.27
CA GLU A 402 4.61 4.75 -24.00
C GLU A 402 4.40 6.09 -23.30
N ALA A 403 3.38 6.86 -23.71
CA ALA A 403 3.01 8.11 -23.06
C ALA A 403 2.56 7.89 -21.61
N VAL A 404 1.77 6.85 -21.36
CA VAL A 404 1.37 6.46 -19.99
C VAL A 404 2.60 6.11 -19.15
N ILE A 405 3.54 5.33 -19.68
CA ILE A 405 4.79 4.99 -18.97
C ILE A 405 5.60 6.24 -18.66
N ALA A 406 5.74 7.17 -19.62
CA ALA A 406 6.48 8.41 -19.41
C ALA A 406 5.88 9.28 -18.29
N GLU A 407 4.55 9.38 -18.22
CA GLU A 407 3.86 10.12 -17.16
C GLU A 407 3.91 9.40 -15.80
N LEU A 408 3.83 8.06 -15.79
CA LEU A 408 4.03 7.26 -14.58
C LEU A 408 5.47 7.37 -14.04
N GLY A 409 6.45 7.44 -14.96
CA GLY A 409 7.88 7.60 -14.68
C GLY A 409 8.29 9.03 -14.29
N GLY A 410 7.38 10.00 -14.32
CA GLY A 410 7.60 11.33 -13.72
C GLY A 410 7.74 11.30 -12.19
N VAL A 411 7.47 10.13 -11.55
CA VAL A 411 7.59 9.86 -10.11
C VAL A 411 8.60 8.72 -9.83
N LEU A 412 9.38 8.29 -10.83
CA LEU A 412 10.53 7.39 -10.65
C LEU A 412 11.70 7.96 -11.44
N SER A 413 12.63 8.59 -10.74
CA SER A 413 13.74 9.33 -11.35
C SER A 413 14.79 8.39 -12.02
N PRO A 414 15.78 8.94 -12.76
CA PRO A 414 16.23 8.46 -14.06
C PRO A 414 17.34 7.40 -13.98
N ILE A 415 17.08 6.18 -14.46
CA ILE A 415 18.14 5.17 -14.66
C ILE A 415 18.31 4.77 -16.15
N GLU A 416 17.44 5.21 -17.06
CA GLU A 416 17.51 4.79 -18.48
C GLU A 416 17.64 5.98 -19.45
N ARG A 417 18.55 6.92 -19.16
CA ARG A 417 18.92 7.99 -20.12
C ARG A 417 20.36 7.97 -20.63
N ASN A 418 21.14 6.94 -20.29
CA ASN A 418 22.45 6.71 -20.91
C ASN A 418 22.60 5.23 -21.29
N ALA A 419 22.09 4.88 -22.47
CA ALA A 419 22.65 3.82 -23.31
C ALA A 419 22.89 4.42 -24.70
#